data_AF-A0A3M2LG30-F1
#
_entry.id   AF-A0A3M2LG30-F1
#
_cell.length_a   1.000
_cell.length_b   1.000
_cell.length_c   1.000
_cell.angle_alpha   90.00
_cell.angle_beta   90.00
_cell.angle_gamma   90.00
#
_symmetry.space_group_name_H-M   'P 1'
#
loop_
_entity.id
_entity.type
_entity.pdbx_description
1 polymer ?
#
loop_
_entity_poly.entity_id
_entity_poly.type
_entity_poly.pdbx_seq_one_letter_code
_entity_poly.pdbx_strand_id
1 'polypeptide(L)'
;MMLGVEQQSAVSLDVVTLRYGADDPTVTVGVAPRQWDPFAGQLALPGVLLRRGERLVEAAYRAVQTKLGVPEGAIAAAGQLVTFDEPARDPRGPTLSIVMWAVVAGPERSGPDTEWAAFDDLPPLAFDHDAIVATARSLLARLLWKDLPFTRALLGERFPATRAVQATAALDGVKPDPGNLNRTLAALPGLTRTDERVRVKSTGRPAAVWAFDPANHDAAG
;
A
#
# COMPACT_ATOMS: atom_id res chain seq x y z
N MET A 1 -16.03 20.94 -40.39
CA MET A 1 -14.67 20.37 -40.40
C MET A 1 -14.40 19.91 -38.98
N MET A 2 -14.56 18.62 -38.69
CA MET A 2 -14.29 18.08 -37.35
C MET A 2 -12.77 18.00 -37.23
N LEU A 3 -12.16 18.83 -36.38
CA LEU A 3 -10.74 18.74 -36.05
C LEU A 3 -10.47 17.29 -35.63
N GLY A 4 -9.55 16.62 -36.33
CA GLY A 4 -9.12 15.28 -35.95
C GLY A 4 -8.62 15.34 -34.52
N VAL A 5 -9.28 14.63 -33.61
CA VAL A 5 -8.83 14.57 -32.21
C VAL A 5 -7.47 13.89 -32.22
N GLU A 6 -6.45 14.62 -31.80
CA GLU A 6 -5.11 14.09 -31.63
C GLU A 6 -5.17 12.91 -30.64
N GLN A 7 -4.54 11.79 -30.99
CA GLN A 7 -4.57 10.61 -30.11
C GLN A 7 -3.79 10.91 -28.83
N GLN A 8 -4.43 10.67 -27.69
CA GLN A 8 -3.83 10.85 -26.36
C GLN A 8 -3.30 9.52 -25.84
N SER A 9 -2.23 9.56 -25.03
CA SER A 9 -1.75 8.39 -24.30
C SER A 9 -2.83 7.85 -23.37
N ALA A 10 -2.89 6.52 -23.23
CA ALA A 10 -3.73 5.90 -22.23
C ALA A 10 -3.18 6.23 -20.82
N VAL A 11 -4.08 6.34 -19.83
CA VAL A 11 -3.71 6.48 -18.42
C VAL A 11 -4.14 5.21 -17.70
N SER A 12 -3.17 4.45 -17.20
CA SER A 12 -3.37 3.35 -16.27
C SER A 12 -3.14 3.78 -14.84
N LEU A 13 -3.62 2.95 -13.91
CA LEU A 13 -3.27 2.98 -12.51
C LEU A 13 -2.77 1.60 -12.13
N ASP A 14 -1.69 1.56 -11.37
CA ASP A 14 -1.17 0.36 -10.73
C ASP A 14 -1.12 0.61 -9.23
N VAL A 15 -1.71 -0.29 -8.43
CA VAL A 15 -1.87 -0.07 -6.98
C VAL A 15 -0.94 -0.99 -6.19
N VAL A 16 0.02 -0.39 -5.47
CA VAL A 16 0.79 -1.11 -4.45
C VAL A 16 -0.11 -1.30 -3.23
N THR A 17 -0.75 -2.47 -3.18
CA THR A 17 -1.74 -2.80 -2.15
C THR A 17 -1.05 -3.48 -0.98
N LEU A 18 -1.04 -2.82 0.17
CA LEU A 18 -0.40 -3.30 1.38
C LEU A 18 -1.39 -4.02 2.28
N ARG A 19 -0.89 -5.05 2.96
CA ARG A 19 -1.56 -5.70 4.07
C ARG A 19 -0.58 -5.81 5.23
N TYR A 20 -1.09 -5.49 6.41
CA TYR A 20 -0.40 -5.79 7.65
C TYR A 20 -1.42 -6.36 8.63
N GLY A 21 -1.53 -7.68 8.68
CA GLY A 21 -2.49 -8.39 9.53
C GLY A 21 -2.12 -8.31 11.01
N ALA A 22 -3.09 -8.42 11.92
CA ALA A 22 -2.85 -8.36 13.36
C ALA A 22 -1.83 -9.42 13.84
N ASP A 23 -1.89 -10.61 13.24
CA ASP A 23 -1.02 -11.75 13.52
C ASP A 23 0.14 -11.90 12.52
N ASP A 24 0.20 -11.06 11.49
CA ASP A 24 1.27 -11.10 10.48
C ASP A 24 2.53 -10.41 11.02
N PRO A 25 3.70 -11.06 10.98
CA PRO A 25 4.95 -10.44 11.39
C PRO A 25 5.49 -9.38 10.40
N THR A 26 4.97 -9.29 9.17
CA THR A 26 5.52 -8.43 8.11
C THR A 26 4.45 -7.68 7.31
N VAL A 27 4.86 -6.62 6.63
CA VAL A 27 4.02 -5.91 5.65
C VAL A 27 4.14 -6.64 4.31
N THR A 28 3.00 -7.02 3.74
CA THR A 28 2.93 -7.75 2.46
C THR A 28 2.29 -6.90 1.37
N VAL A 29 2.64 -7.20 0.13
CA VAL A 29 2.11 -6.59 -1.11
C VAL A 29 1.21 -7.61 -1.81
N GLY A 30 0.02 -7.18 -2.21
CA GLY A 30 -0.94 -8.01 -2.93
C GLY A 30 -0.68 -7.99 -4.44
N VAL A 31 -0.51 -9.17 -5.02
CA VAL A 31 -0.34 -9.40 -6.46
C VAL A 31 -1.25 -10.53 -6.92
N ALA A 32 -1.58 -10.56 -8.21
CA ALA A 32 -2.40 -11.62 -8.80
C ALA A 32 -1.97 -11.93 -10.24
N PRO A 33 -2.19 -13.15 -10.73
CA PRO A 33 -1.81 -13.52 -12.08
C PRO A 33 -2.66 -12.76 -13.11
N ARG A 34 -2.02 -12.31 -14.18
CA ARG A 34 -2.71 -11.69 -15.31
C ARG A 34 -3.53 -12.73 -16.07
N GLN A 35 -4.79 -12.38 -16.36
CA GLN A 35 -5.71 -13.26 -17.09
C GLN A 35 -5.51 -13.23 -18.61
N TRP A 36 -4.89 -12.16 -19.15
CA TRP A 36 -4.80 -11.93 -20.58
C TRP A 36 -3.42 -11.41 -21.00
N ASP A 37 -3.09 -11.64 -22.26
CA ASP A 37 -1.89 -11.10 -22.88
C ASP A 37 -1.87 -9.56 -22.89
N PRO A 38 -0.66 -8.96 -22.88
CA PRO A 38 0.65 -9.60 -22.73
C PRO A 38 0.86 -10.13 -21.30
N PHE A 39 1.85 -11.02 -21.13
CA PHE A 39 2.26 -11.58 -19.83
C PHE A 39 1.16 -12.39 -19.11
N ALA A 40 0.30 -13.09 -19.86
CA ALA A 40 -0.71 -13.96 -19.26
C ALA A 40 -0.06 -14.98 -18.29
N GLY A 41 -0.68 -15.18 -17.13
CA GLY A 41 -0.19 -16.06 -16.06
C GLY A 41 0.91 -15.47 -15.18
N GLN A 42 1.58 -14.38 -15.58
CA GLN A 42 2.56 -13.71 -14.72
C GLN A 42 1.87 -12.87 -13.65
N LEU A 43 2.46 -12.80 -12.46
CA LEU A 43 1.98 -11.95 -11.37
C LEU A 43 2.12 -10.47 -11.75
N ALA A 44 1.17 -9.66 -11.28
CA ALA A 44 1.17 -8.23 -11.49
C ALA A 44 0.52 -7.51 -10.31
N LEU A 45 0.89 -6.24 -10.12
CA LEU A 45 0.11 -5.33 -9.31
C LEU A 45 -1.33 -5.23 -9.84
N PRO A 46 -2.32 -5.00 -8.96
CA PRO A 46 -3.67 -4.69 -9.38
C PRO A 46 -3.69 -3.39 -10.17
N GLY A 47 -3.96 -3.49 -11.47
CA GLY A 47 -3.96 -2.37 -12.39
C GLY A 47 -5.20 -2.26 -13.26
N VAL A 48 -5.56 -1.03 -13.62
CA VAL A 48 -6.71 -0.68 -14.46
C VAL A 48 -6.44 0.53 -15.34
N LEU A 49 -7.13 0.63 -16.48
CA LEU A 49 -7.23 1.90 -17.19
C LEU A 49 -8.16 2.86 -16.45
N LEU A 50 -7.79 4.13 -16.38
CA LEU A 50 -8.62 5.21 -15.83
C LEU A 50 -9.81 5.46 -16.75
N ARG A 51 -11.03 5.45 -16.19
CA ARG A 51 -12.23 5.78 -16.96
C ARG A 51 -12.38 7.30 -17.06
N ARG A 52 -13.07 7.77 -18.11
CA ARG A 52 -13.37 9.20 -18.27
C ARG A 52 -14.17 9.69 -17.05
N GLY A 53 -13.64 10.71 -16.37
CA GLY A 53 -14.26 11.35 -15.21
C GLY A 53 -14.16 10.57 -13.89
N GLU A 54 -13.48 9.42 -13.87
CA GLU A 54 -13.26 8.63 -12.65
C GLU A 54 -12.18 9.26 -11.79
N ARG A 55 -12.37 9.30 -10.46
CA ARG A 55 -11.33 9.77 -9.54
C ARG A 55 -10.26 8.69 -9.38
N LEU A 56 -9.02 9.09 -9.14
CA LEU A 56 -7.91 8.15 -8.96
C LEU A 56 -8.14 7.16 -7.81
N VAL A 57 -8.69 7.61 -6.69
CA VAL A 57 -9.02 6.76 -5.54
C VAL A 57 -10.09 5.72 -5.90
N GLU A 58 -11.13 6.10 -6.66
CA GLU A 58 -12.18 5.18 -7.12
C GLU A 58 -11.60 4.13 -8.08
N ALA A 59 -10.70 4.54 -8.97
CA ALA A 59 -9.99 3.63 -9.87
C ALA A 59 -9.07 2.67 -9.09
N ALA A 60 -8.38 3.15 -8.04
CA ALA A 60 -7.55 2.31 -7.18
C ALA A 60 -8.39 1.26 -6.43
N TYR A 61 -9.52 1.68 -5.86
CA TYR A 61 -10.47 0.78 -5.19
C TYR A 61 -10.99 -0.28 -6.16
N ARG A 62 -11.35 0.12 -7.38
CA ARG A 62 -11.78 -0.79 -8.43
C ARG A 62 -10.67 -1.76 -8.85
N ALA A 63 -9.42 -1.31 -8.94
CA ALA A 63 -8.29 -2.18 -9.25
C ALA A 63 -8.13 -3.26 -8.17
N VAL A 64 -8.11 -2.87 -6.90
CA VAL A 64 -8.01 -3.78 -5.75
C VAL A 64 -9.18 -4.78 -5.74
N GLN A 65 -10.41 -4.31 -5.93
CA GLN A 65 -11.60 -5.17 -5.98
C GLN A 65 -11.56 -6.17 -7.14
N THR A 66 -11.27 -5.69 -8.35
CA THR A 66 -11.39 -6.52 -9.56
C THR A 66 -10.20 -7.44 -9.79
N LYS A 67 -9.01 -7.10 -9.27
CA LYS A 67 -7.78 -7.84 -9.51
C LYS A 67 -7.36 -8.69 -8.32
N LEU A 68 -7.60 -8.23 -7.09
CA LEU A 68 -7.27 -8.97 -5.88
C LEU A 68 -8.52 -9.56 -5.19
N GLY A 69 -9.73 -9.34 -5.71
CA GLY A 69 -10.95 -9.86 -5.11
C GLY A 69 -11.23 -9.33 -3.68
N VAL A 70 -10.60 -8.22 -3.28
CA VAL A 70 -10.76 -7.63 -1.96
C VAL A 70 -12.02 -6.77 -1.94
N PRO A 71 -12.97 -6.98 -1.01
CA PRO A 71 -14.19 -6.18 -0.96
C PRO A 71 -13.88 -4.73 -0.57
N GLU A 72 -14.66 -3.79 -1.11
CA GLU A 72 -14.47 -2.35 -0.88
C GLU A 72 -14.38 -1.97 0.61
N GLY A 73 -15.24 -2.54 1.46
CA GLY A 73 -15.25 -2.28 2.89
C GLY A 73 -14.03 -2.79 3.66
N ALA A 74 -13.13 -3.55 3.02
CA ALA A 74 -11.85 -3.95 3.59
C ALA A 74 -10.70 -3.02 3.19
N ILE A 75 -10.91 -2.09 2.26
CA ILE A 75 -9.90 -1.11 1.85
C ILE A 75 -9.96 0.07 2.82
N ALA A 76 -8.97 0.15 3.72
CA ALA A 76 -8.94 1.13 4.79
C ALA A 76 -8.65 2.55 4.28
N ALA A 77 -7.71 2.68 3.33
CA ALA A 77 -7.39 3.94 2.67
C ALA A 77 -6.62 3.68 1.37
N ALA A 78 -6.59 4.69 0.49
CA ALA A 78 -5.71 4.73 -0.67
C ALA A 78 -5.23 6.17 -0.93
N GLY A 79 -4.11 6.29 -1.63
CA GLY A 79 -3.54 7.58 -2.02
C GLY A 79 -2.58 7.45 -3.19
N GLN A 80 -2.15 8.58 -3.74
CA GLN A 80 -1.24 8.62 -4.89
C GLN A 80 0.22 8.62 -4.42
N LEU A 81 1.10 7.99 -5.20
CA LEU A 81 2.55 8.04 -5.00
C LEU A 81 3.25 8.87 -6.08
N VAL A 82 3.29 8.36 -7.30
CA VAL A 82 4.12 8.89 -8.40
C VAL A 82 3.55 8.46 -9.74
N THR A 83 3.92 9.13 -10.83
CA THR A 83 3.57 8.73 -12.19
C THR A 83 4.79 8.12 -12.89
N PHE A 84 4.59 6.99 -13.55
CA PHE A 84 5.54 6.35 -14.46
C PHE A 84 5.14 6.72 -15.89
N ASP A 85 6.04 7.38 -16.62
CA ASP A 85 5.77 8.02 -17.90
C ASP A 85 6.68 7.56 -19.06
N GLU A 86 7.46 6.50 -18.86
CA GLU A 86 8.28 5.88 -19.92
C GLU A 86 7.38 5.33 -21.05
N PRO A 87 7.41 5.90 -22.27
CA PRO A 87 6.46 5.53 -23.33
C PRO A 87 6.51 4.06 -23.76
N ALA A 88 7.66 3.38 -23.59
CA ALA A 88 7.84 1.99 -23.98
C ALA A 88 7.51 0.96 -22.88
N ARG A 89 6.98 1.39 -21.72
CA ARG A 89 6.72 0.50 -20.58
C ARG A 89 5.66 -0.58 -20.84
N ASP A 90 4.72 -0.32 -21.76
CA ASP A 90 3.68 -1.27 -22.14
C ASP A 90 3.83 -1.64 -23.62
N PRO A 91 4.00 -2.93 -23.97
CA PRO A 91 4.16 -3.36 -25.36
C PRO A 91 2.90 -3.14 -26.21
N ARG A 92 1.75 -2.80 -25.61
CA ARG A 92 0.51 -2.45 -26.33
C ARG A 92 0.50 -1.01 -26.85
N GLY A 93 1.42 -0.16 -26.36
CA GLY A 93 1.59 1.21 -26.82
C GLY A 93 1.75 2.23 -25.68
N PRO A 94 1.96 3.51 -26.03
CA PRO A 94 2.27 4.57 -25.06
C PRO A 94 1.20 4.73 -23.98
N THR A 95 1.59 4.48 -22.74
CA THR A 95 0.71 4.53 -21.56
C THR A 95 1.44 5.18 -20.39
N LEU A 96 0.78 6.11 -19.71
CA LEU A 96 1.21 6.64 -18.42
C LEU A 96 0.59 5.78 -17.31
N SER A 97 1.35 5.42 -16.27
CA SER A 97 0.77 4.78 -15.09
C SER A 97 0.87 5.67 -13.86
N ILE A 98 -0.28 5.96 -13.25
CA ILE A 98 -0.34 6.63 -11.95
C ILE A 98 -0.26 5.55 -10.88
N VAL A 99 0.85 5.51 -10.15
CA VAL A 99 1.06 4.57 -9.06
C VAL A 99 0.32 5.05 -7.82
N MET A 100 -0.55 4.19 -7.32
CA MET A 100 -1.32 4.41 -6.09
C MET A 100 -0.84 3.46 -5.01
N TRP A 101 -1.09 3.80 -3.75
CA TRP A 101 -1.06 2.86 -2.65
C TRP A 101 -2.48 2.60 -2.16
N ALA A 102 -2.72 1.40 -1.63
CA ALA A 102 -3.92 1.08 -0.88
C ALA A 102 -3.53 0.23 0.33
N VAL A 103 -4.28 0.33 1.41
CA VAL A 103 -4.12 -0.54 2.58
C VAL A 103 -5.39 -1.34 2.81
N VAL A 104 -5.23 -2.66 2.95
CA VAL A 104 -6.31 -3.57 3.26
C VAL A 104 -6.26 -3.95 4.75
N ALA A 105 -7.37 -3.74 5.45
CA ALA A 105 -7.54 -4.08 6.85
C ALA A 105 -8.51 -5.26 7.02
N GLY A 106 -8.33 -6.02 8.11
CA GLY A 106 -9.26 -7.08 8.51
C GLY A 106 -8.93 -8.47 7.94
N PRO A 107 -9.79 -9.48 8.24
CA PRO A 107 -9.55 -10.87 7.89
C PRO A 107 -9.60 -11.11 6.37
N GLU A 108 -8.84 -12.12 5.95
CA GLU A 108 -8.49 -12.49 4.57
C GLU A 108 -9.70 -12.73 3.66
N ARG A 109 -10.22 -11.67 3.07
CA ARG A 109 -11.12 -11.78 1.92
C ARG A 109 -10.41 -11.17 0.72
N SER A 110 -9.54 -11.97 0.12
CA SER A 110 -9.03 -11.74 -1.24
C SER A 110 -9.52 -12.86 -2.16
N GLY A 111 -9.36 -12.66 -3.46
CA GLY A 111 -9.64 -13.66 -4.47
C GLY A 111 -8.71 -14.87 -4.32
N PRO A 112 -9.12 -16.05 -4.85
CA PRO A 112 -8.37 -17.30 -4.71
C PRO A 112 -6.96 -17.24 -5.32
N ASP A 113 -6.76 -16.41 -6.33
CA ASP A 113 -5.49 -16.27 -7.05
C ASP A 113 -4.64 -15.11 -6.52
N THR A 114 -5.04 -14.47 -5.41
CA THR A 114 -4.26 -13.37 -4.81
C THR A 114 -3.13 -13.91 -3.96
N GLU A 115 -1.92 -13.47 -4.26
CA GLU A 115 -0.73 -13.74 -3.46
C GLU A 115 -0.34 -12.50 -2.66
N TRP A 116 -0.04 -12.71 -1.38
CA TRP A 116 0.49 -11.69 -0.48
C TRP A 116 1.93 -12.03 -0.16
N ALA A 117 2.87 -11.23 -0.67
CA ALA A 117 4.30 -11.48 -0.52
C ALA A 117 5.01 -10.30 0.14
N ALA A 118 6.06 -10.57 0.92
CA ALA A 118 6.89 -9.51 1.49
C ALA A 118 7.65 -8.77 0.38
N PHE A 119 8.00 -7.50 0.62
CA PHE A 119 8.78 -6.73 -0.37
C PHE A 119 10.10 -7.40 -0.77
N ASP A 120 10.74 -8.11 0.17
CA ASP A 120 12.02 -8.78 -0.05
C ASP A 120 11.88 -10.17 -0.70
N ASP A 121 10.66 -10.72 -0.71
CA ASP A 121 10.35 -12.06 -1.23
C ASP A 121 9.33 -12.01 -2.39
N LEU A 122 9.23 -10.84 -3.05
CA LEU A 122 8.27 -10.64 -4.13
C LEU A 122 8.72 -11.39 -5.39
N PRO A 123 7.87 -12.22 -6.01
CA PRO A 123 8.20 -12.84 -7.29
C PRO A 123 8.32 -11.80 -8.42
N PRO A 124 9.00 -12.13 -9.54
CA PRO A 124 9.08 -11.24 -10.70
C PRO A 124 7.69 -10.87 -11.23
N LEU A 125 7.51 -9.60 -11.55
CA LEU A 125 6.22 -9.06 -11.99
C LEU A 125 6.20 -8.72 -13.48
N ALA A 126 5.00 -8.74 -14.07
CA ALA A 126 4.78 -8.31 -15.45
C ALA A 126 5.09 -6.82 -15.66
N PHE A 127 5.42 -6.44 -16.90
CA PHE A 127 5.76 -5.07 -17.30
C PHE A 127 6.97 -4.52 -16.53
N ASP A 128 6.89 -3.28 -16.06
CA ASP A 128 7.86 -2.59 -15.21
C ASP A 128 7.43 -2.60 -13.74
N HIS A 129 6.54 -3.51 -13.33
CA HIS A 129 5.97 -3.50 -11.98
C HIS A 129 7.01 -3.73 -10.88
N ASP A 130 8.11 -4.44 -11.15
CA ASP A 130 9.25 -4.55 -10.23
C ASP A 130 9.85 -3.16 -9.92
N ALA A 131 9.99 -2.30 -10.94
CA ALA A 131 10.48 -0.93 -10.78
C ALA A 131 9.47 -0.04 -10.04
N ILE A 132 8.16 -0.25 -10.28
CA ILE A 132 7.09 0.41 -9.53
C ILE A 132 7.18 0.04 -8.06
N VAL A 133 7.28 -1.25 -7.71
CA VAL A 133 7.35 -1.68 -6.31
C VAL A 133 8.59 -1.13 -5.61
N ALA A 134 9.77 -1.19 -6.24
CA ALA A 134 11.00 -0.66 -5.66
C ALA A 134 10.90 0.86 -5.35
N THR A 135 10.34 1.63 -6.30
CA THR A 135 10.12 3.06 -6.15
C THR A 135 9.07 3.35 -5.08
N ALA A 136 7.95 2.63 -5.13
CA ALA A 136 6.85 2.78 -4.20
C ALA A 136 7.26 2.45 -2.76
N ARG A 137 8.02 1.37 -2.52
CA ARG A 137 8.55 1.01 -1.19
C ARG A 137 9.30 2.19 -0.56
N SER A 138 10.18 2.82 -1.33
CA SER A 138 10.96 3.99 -0.89
C SER A 138 10.08 5.22 -0.60
N LEU A 139 8.99 5.42 -1.34
CA LEU A 139 8.04 6.51 -1.10
C LEU A 139 7.16 6.22 0.11
N LEU A 140 6.67 4.98 0.26
CA LEU A 140 5.87 4.52 1.40
C LEU A 140 6.66 4.63 2.71
N ALA A 141 7.95 4.32 2.70
CA ALA A 141 8.84 4.57 3.84
C ALA A 141 8.88 6.05 4.26
N ARG A 142 8.88 6.98 3.29
CA ARG A 142 8.86 8.43 3.57
C ARG A 142 7.48 8.92 4.03
N LEU A 143 6.41 8.28 3.58
CA LEU A 143 5.03 8.56 4.00
C LEU A 143 4.75 8.02 5.41
N LEU A 144 5.32 6.87 5.77
CA LEU A 144 5.18 6.28 7.09
C LEU A 144 5.64 7.30 8.15
N TRP A 145 4.77 7.58 9.12
CA TRP A 145 4.97 8.61 10.15
C TRP A 145 4.96 10.07 9.67
N LYS A 146 4.55 10.36 8.43
CA LYS A 146 4.32 11.75 7.95
C LYS A 146 2.90 11.94 7.43
N ASP A 147 2.37 10.94 6.76
CA ASP A 147 0.99 10.88 6.31
C ASP A 147 0.18 10.08 7.35
N LEU A 148 -0.65 10.79 8.13
CA LEU A 148 -1.47 10.17 9.16
C LEU A 148 -2.53 9.22 8.60
N PRO A 149 -3.23 9.53 7.49
CA PRO A 149 -4.14 8.58 6.85
C PRO A 149 -3.46 7.24 6.51
N PHE A 150 -2.31 7.28 5.84
CA PHE A 150 -1.52 6.09 5.52
C PHE A 150 -1.08 5.33 6.78
N THR A 151 -0.54 6.07 7.76
CA THR A 151 -0.04 5.48 9.01
C THR A 151 -1.15 4.77 9.79
N ARG A 152 -2.32 5.42 9.94
CA ARG A 152 -3.50 4.85 10.62
C ARG A 152 -4.05 3.65 9.86
N ALA A 153 -4.15 3.73 8.54
CA ALA A 153 -4.63 2.62 7.73
C ALA A 153 -3.73 1.38 7.89
N LEU A 154 -2.41 1.54 7.89
CA LEU A 154 -1.45 0.44 7.97
C LEU A 154 -1.30 -0.17 9.37
N LEU A 155 -1.27 0.67 10.41
CA LEU A 155 -0.99 0.21 11.78
C LEU A 155 -2.26 0.00 12.61
N GLY A 156 -3.38 0.57 12.20
CA GLY A 156 -4.61 0.69 12.98
C GLY A 156 -4.56 1.82 14.01
N GLU A 157 -5.70 2.05 14.67
CA GLU A 157 -5.83 3.09 15.71
C GLU A 157 -4.98 2.83 16.95
N ARG A 158 -4.59 1.57 17.17
CA ARG A 158 -3.87 1.13 18.36
C ARG A 158 -2.91 0.02 18.00
N PHE A 159 -1.63 0.18 18.33
CA PHE A 159 -0.59 -0.78 17.97
C PHE A 159 0.56 -0.83 19.00
N PRO A 160 1.17 -2.01 19.22
CA PRO A 160 2.38 -2.11 20.04
C PRO A 160 3.58 -1.54 19.29
N ALA A 161 4.56 -0.98 20.02
CA ALA A 161 5.78 -0.42 19.44
C ALA A 161 6.57 -1.41 18.56
N THR A 162 6.45 -2.73 18.81
CA THR A 162 7.03 -3.76 17.95
C THR A 162 6.46 -3.74 16.53
N ARG A 163 5.17 -3.42 16.40
CA ARG A 163 4.46 -3.33 15.12
C ARG A 163 4.97 -2.13 14.31
N ALA A 164 5.23 -1.01 14.98
CA ALA A 164 5.87 0.15 14.37
C ALA A 164 7.30 -0.16 13.88
N VAL A 165 8.09 -0.90 14.68
CA VAL A 165 9.44 -1.34 14.29
C VAL A 165 9.39 -2.24 13.05
N GLN A 166 8.47 -3.20 13.03
CA GLN A 166 8.29 -4.13 11.92
C GLN A 166 7.84 -3.42 10.64
N ALA A 167 6.84 -2.54 10.71
CA ALA A 167 6.39 -1.75 9.56
C ALA A 167 7.52 -0.87 8.99
N THR A 168 8.26 -0.19 9.88
CA THR A 168 9.40 0.63 9.47
C THR A 168 10.48 -0.23 8.80
N ALA A 169 10.84 -1.37 9.40
CA ALA A 169 11.84 -2.27 8.83
C ALA A 169 11.41 -2.87 7.48
N ALA A 170 10.12 -3.19 7.32
CA ALA A 170 9.60 -3.74 6.07
C ALA A 170 9.69 -2.71 4.92
N LEU A 171 9.48 -1.42 5.20
CA LEU A 171 9.54 -0.36 4.18
C LEU A 171 10.97 0.17 3.96
N ASP A 172 11.76 0.37 5.03
CA ASP A 172 13.14 0.89 4.93
C ASP A 172 14.18 -0.18 4.59
N GLY A 173 13.84 -1.47 4.73
CA GLY A 173 14.78 -2.59 4.58
C GLY A 173 15.78 -2.72 5.74
N VAL A 174 15.78 -1.80 6.70
CA VAL A 174 16.66 -1.81 7.87
C VAL A 174 15.86 -1.60 9.14
N LYS A 175 16.19 -2.35 10.19
CA LYS A 175 15.55 -2.21 11.49
C LYS A 175 15.87 -0.82 12.09
N PRO A 176 14.86 -0.01 12.47
CA PRO A 176 15.10 1.29 13.06
C PRO A 176 15.66 1.19 14.47
N ASP A 177 16.40 2.23 14.90
CA ASP A 177 16.72 2.41 16.31
C ASP A 177 15.42 2.65 17.12
N PRO A 178 15.15 1.85 18.18
CA PRO A 178 13.93 2.01 18.96
C PRO A 178 13.80 3.37 19.65
N GLY A 179 14.90 4.01 20.02
CA GLY A 179 14.88 5.34 20.66
C GLY A 179 14.45 6.42 19.68
N ASN A 180 15.03 6.43 18.48
CA ASN A 180 14.65 7.31 17.38
C ASN A 180 13.18 7.11 17.00
N LEU A 181 12.75 5.86 16.80
CA LEU A 181 11.37 5.58 16.43
C LEU A 181 10.38 6.04 17.50
N ASN A 182 10.67 5.80 18.79
CA ASN A 182 9.81 6.29 19.86
C ASN A 182 9.71 7.83 19.90
N ARG A 183 10.79 8.55 19.57
CA ARG A 183 10.75 10.01 19.43
C ARG A 183 9.89 10.44 18.23
N THR A 184 10.02 9.75 17.10
CA THR A 184 9.18 9.98 15.92
C THR A 184 7.71 9.80 16.28
N LEU A 185 7.34 8.66 16.91
CA LEU A 185 5.96 8.38 17.31
C LEU A 185 5.43 9.40 18.32
N ALA A 186 6.24 9.83 19.29
CA ALA A 186 5.84 10.84 20.27
C ALA A 186 5.57 12.22 19.66
N ALA A 187 6.11 12.50 18.47
CA ALA A 187 5.91 13.76 17.76
C ALA A 187 4.68 13.73 16.83
N LEU A 188 4.04 12.57 16.63
CA LEU A 188 2.88 12.47 15.74
C LEU A 188 1.64 13.10 16.36
N PRO A 189 0.95 14.00 15.64
CA PRO A 189 -0.28 14.61 16.13
C PRO A 189 -1.33 13.55 16.46
N GLY A 190 -1.91 13.64 17.66
CA GLY A 190 -2.95 12.74 18.12
C GLY A 190 -2.47 11.33 18.47
N LEU A 191 -1.18 10.97 18.36
CA LEU A 191 -0.67 9.68 18.80
C LEU A 191 -0.10 9.78 20.20
N THR A 192 -0.56 8.93 21.11
CA THR A 192 -0.07 8.91 22.49
C THR A 192 0.41 7.52 22.89
N ARG A 193 1.42 7.50 23.77
CA ARG A 193 1.87 6.27 24.41
C ARG A 193 0.96 5.98 25.60
N THR A 194 0.41 4.77 25.66
CA THR A 194 -0.50 4.36 26.74
C THR A 194 0.27 3.71 27.89
N ASP A 195 -0.40 3.51 29.02
CA ASP A 195 0.14 2.75 30.17
C ASP A 195 0.16 1.23 29.94
N GLU A 196 -0.50 0.77 28.88
CA GLU A 196 -0.59 -0.64 28.56
C GLU A 196 0.69 -1.18 27.91
N ARG A 197 0.95 -2.46 28.15
CA ARG A 197 2.04 -3.20 27.53
C ARG A 197 1.58 -4.57 27.08
N VAL A 198 1.97 -4.94 25.86
CA VAL A 198 1.56 -6.21 25.26
C VAL A 198 2.78 -7.08 25.00
N ARG A 199 2.67 -8.37 25.33
CA ARG A 199 3.63 -9.39 24.91
C ARG A 199 3.18 -9.96 23.58
N VAL A 200 3.95 -9.68 22.53
CA VAL A 200 3.69 -10.22 21.18
C VAL A 200 4.35 -11.60 21.00
N LYS A 201 5.38 -11.92 21.78
CA LYS A 201 6.02 -13.24 21.83
C LYS A 201 6.08 -13.76 23.28
N SER A 202 6.10 -15.09 23.44
CA SER A 202 6.19 -15.76 24.75
C SER A 202 7.46 -15.38 25.52
N THR A 203 8.55 -15.10 24.79
CA THR A 203 9.83 -14.60 25.31
C THR A 203 10.05 -13.14 24.91
N GLY A 204 10.49 -12.30 25.85
CA GLY A 204 10.77 -10.87 25.63
C GLY A 204 10.07 -9.92 26.60
N ARG A 205 10.51 -8.65 26.57
CA ARG A 205 9.90 -7.56 27.34
C ARG A 205 8.59 -7.13 26.67
N PRO A 206 7.50 -6.90 27.44
CA PRO A 206 6.27 -6.31 26.90
C PRO A 206 6.53 -4.99 26.18
N ALA A 207 5.99 -4.84 24.97
CA ALA A 207 6.09 -3.62 24.18
C ALA A 207 5.07 -2.59 24.69
N ALA A 208 5.47 -1.31 24.74
CA ALA A 208 4.51 -0.23 25.01
C ALA A 208 3.51 -0.13 23.86
N VAL A 209 2.27 0.21 24.19
CA VAL A 209 1.22 0.42 23.20
C VAL A 209 1.08 1.92 22.89
N TRP A 210 0.83 2.21 21.62
CA TRP A 210 0.52 3.54 21.11
C TRP A 210 -0.91 3.55 20.59
N ALA A 211 -1.62 4.66 20.78
CA ALA A 211 -3.00 4.83 20.34
C ALA A 211 -3.25 6.24 19.81
N PHE A 212 -3.93 6.32 18.67
CA PHE A 212 -4.43 7.58 18.15
C PHE A 212 -5.66 8.03 18.96
N ASP A 213 -5.79 9.34 19.14
CA ASP A 213 -6.95 9.95 19.79
C ASP A 213 -8.21 9.72 18.93
N PRO A 214 -9.27 9.09 19.47
CA PRO A 214 -10.53 8.90 18.77
C PRO A 214 -11.14 10.18 18.19
N ALA A 215 -10.87 11.34 18.80
CA ALA A 215 -11.45 12.64 18.41
C ALA A 215 -10.88 13.23 17.12
N ASN A 216 -9.77 12.69 16.58
CA ASN A 216 -9.14 13.19 15.34
C ASN A 216 -9.59 12.46 14.07
N HIS A 217 -10.77 11.84 14.06
CA HIS A 217 -11.27 11.08 12.91
C HIS A 217 -11.58 11.95 11.68
N ASP A 218 -11.90 13.24 11.86
CA ASP A 218 -12.56 14.05 10.83
C ASP A 218 -11.67 15.09 10.12
N ALA A 219 -10.37 15.14 10.42
CA ALA A 219 -9.48 16.19 9.86
C ALA A 219 -8.86 15.84 8.48
N ALA A 220 -9.15 14.66 7.92
CA ALA A 220 -8.61 14.22 6.64
C ALA A 220 -9.71 13.65 5.74
N GLY A 221 -10.55 14.54 5.21
CA GLY A 221 -11.46 14.27 4.09
C GLY A 221 -10.89 14.76 2.77
#